data_AF-A0A1E4HVP2-F1
#
_entry.id   AF-A0A1E4HVP2-F1
#
_cell.length_a   1.000
_cell.length_b   1.000
_cell.length_c   1.000
_cell.angle_alpha   90.00
_cell.angle_beta   90.00
_cell.angle_gamma   90.00
#
_symmetry.space_group_name_H-M   'P 1'
#
loop_
_entity.id
_entity.type
_entity.pdbx_description
1 polymer ?
#
loop_
_entity_poly.entity_id
_entity_poly.type
_entity_poly.pdbx_seq_one_letter_code
_entity_poly.pdbx_strand_id
1 'polypeptide(L)'
;MRREAAAEERRASKAAAAENRLTVAEEARRQKEAGHAEAAAMTAAVAARVAAFEAVLAEVLALPEMTPDRLAESALPPDDGPAVEPPEAPPSWQDFAPPEPGIFGRRRHERETAQARADFETACRDHRQRVVDRRMELEEAHRSRRAAARSAARQDVEALLLRVESGKADAIALYSERVLDAAMPLSELITGRRALYRAELRELVVEVDLPDTSVVPEHVRWTYRVQRQALEPSVRRPADAARIYADLVSRLVLAAMQLCLQAMSPEIVDMISLNGHVATVDSATGRAIRPCVVTITSNRSTFDDLVLDSDRLKPAECLRYLGAELSHHPFELEPVPPFVDFDSVAQYAVLTADVALTEADHREDLMDMDPYKFETLVKDLFTAMGYRTWQTQSRRDDGIDAVAFLAHHITPVECVIQAKRVRSVVPPRDIQALMGAMAEHGSATHGVLVTTSWLSGRSRQRAKNQRITIIERDALGALILEHLNRKVVISTKPPRQGGATS
;
A
#
# COMPACT_ATOMS: atom_id res chain seq x y z
N MET A 1 4.41 83.89 27.82
CA MET A 1 5.23 83.38 26.70
C MET A 1 6.16 82.22 27.04
N ARG A 2 7.39 82.39 27.61
CA ARG A 2 8.31 81.23 27.82
C ARG A 2 7.78 80.13 28.76
N ARG A 3 6.95 80.46 29.76
CA ARG A 3 6.32 79.47 30.66
C ARG A 3 5.13 78.74 30.03
N GLU A 4 4.43 79.35 29.08
CA GLU A 4 3.28 78.74 28.38
C GLU A 4 3.75 77.78 27.30
N ALA A 5 4.75 78.16 26.50
CA ALA A 5 5.38 77.29 25.51
C ALA A 5 5.95 76.01 26.16
N ALA A 6 6.62 76.14 27.31
CA ALA A 6 7.13 75.00 28.08
C ALA A 6 6.01 74.13 28.69
N ALA A 7 4.83 74.68 28.97
CA ALA A 7 3.68 73.92 29.46
C ALA A 7 2.98 73.16 28.34
N GLU A 8 2.91 73.75 27.14
CA GLU A 8 2.34 73.16 25.93
C GLU A 8 3.21 72.01 25.40
N GLU A 9 4.53 72.20 25.35
CA GLU A 9 5.50 71.16 24.99
C GLU A 9 5.43 69.95 25.96
N ARG A 10 5.26 70.20 27.27
CA ARG A 10 5.04 69.14 28.27
C ARG A 10 3.71 68.41 28.10
N ARG A 11 2.65 69.11 27.65
CA ARG A 11 1.35 68.48 27.36
C ARG A 11 1.43 67.62 26.10
N ALA A 12 2.07 68.11 25.04
CA ALA A 12 2.30 67.38 23.80
C ALA A 12 3.16 66.13 24.03
N SER A 13 4.27 66.25 24.78
CA SER A 13 5.13 65.11 25.15
C SER A 13 4.38 64.05 25.97
N LYS A 14 3.51 64.46 26.91
CA LYS A 14 2.66 63.53 27.68
C LYS A 14 1.61 62.84 26.81
N ALA A 15 1.01 63.55 25.86
CA ALA A 15 0.05 62.99 24.92
C ALA A 15 0.70 61.94 24.00
N ALA A 16 1.86 62.27 23.41
CA ALA A 16 2.64 61.35 22.59
C ALA A 16 3.10 60.10 23.38
N ALA A 17 3.52 60.27 24.64
CA ALA A 17 3.88 59.14 25.50
C ALA A 17 2.67 58.26 25.88
N ALA A 18 1.47 58.83 26.00
CA ALA A 18 0.24 58.07 26.24
C ALA A 18 -0.20 57.28 24.99
N GLU A 19 -0.13 57.91 23.81
CA GLU A 19 -0.41 57.27 22.52
C GLU A 19 0.56 56.13 22.22
N ASN A 20 1.86 56.32 22.47
CA ASN A 20 2.85 55.25 22.34
C ASN A 20 2.60 54.09 23.32
N ARG A 21 2.10 54.36 24.54
CA ARG A 21 1.73 53.28 25.48
C ARG A 21 0.50 52.51 25.01
N LEU A 22 -0.48 53.18 24.41
CA LEU A 22 -1.68 52.54 23.87
C LEU A 22 -1.34 51.63 22.68
N THR A 23 -0.54 52.13 21.74
CA THR A 23 -0.08 51.35 20.57
C THR A 23 0.73 50.12 20.99
N VAL A 24 1.72 50.27 21.89
CA VAL A 24 2.49 49.14 22.42
C VAL A 24 1.60 48.13 23.17
N ALA A 25 0.60 48.60 23.92
CA ALA A 25 -0.34 47.70 24.61
C ALA A 25 -1.26 46.95 23.63
N GLU A 26 -1.71 47.60 22.57
CA GLU A 26 -2.49 46.98 21.49
C GLU A 26 -1.68 45.96 20.71
N GLU A 27 -0.42 46.27 20.36
CA GLU A 27 0.50 45.34 19.72
C GLU A 27 0.78 44.12 20.60
N ALA A 28 1.05 44.32 21.90
CA ALA A 28 1.24 43.23 22.85
C ALA A 28 -0.01 42.35 23.00
N ARG A 29 -1.22 42.95 22.97
CA ARG A 29 -2.48 42.19 22.98
C ARG A 29 -2.63 41.38 21.69
N ARG A 30 -2.41 41.99 20.52
CA ARG A 30 -2.47 41.30 19.21
C ARG A 30 -1.49 40.14 19.14
N GLN A 31 -0.25 40.35 19.61
CA GLN A 31 0.77 39.30 19.64
C GLN A 31 0.35 38.13 20.56
N LYS A 32 -0.24 38.43 21.73
CA LYS A 32 -0.76 37.40 22.63
C LYS A 32 -1.93 36.63 22.01
N GLU A 33 -2.88 37.32 21.40
CA GLU A 33 -4.03 36.71 20.72
C GLU A 33 -3.58 35.83 19.55
N ALA A 34 -2.62 36.30 18.74
CA ALA A 34 -2.03 35.54 17.66
C ALA A 34 -1.34 34.26 18.17
N GLY A 35 -0.53 34.34 19.23
CA GLY A 35 0.11 33.17 19.81
C GLY A 35 -0.88 32.14 20.37
N HIS A 36 -1.96 32.58 21.02
CA HIS A 36 -3.03 31.68 21.46
C HIS A 36 -3.79 31.04 20.28
N ALA A 37 -4.07 31.80 19.23
CA ALA A 37 -4.72 31.29 18.02
C ALA A 37 -3.85 30.26 17.30
N GLU A 38 -2.55 30.51 17.19
CA GLU A 38 -1.57 29.58 16.61
C GLU A 38 -1.50 28.26 17.41
N ALA A 39 -1.39 28.35 18.73
CA ALA A 39 -1.40 27.16 19.60
C ALA A 39 -2.69 26.33 19.45
N ALA A 40 -3.84 27.01 19.35
CA ALA A 40 -5.13 26.36 19.13
C ALA A 40 -5.20 25.69 17.76
N ALA A 41 -4.73 26.36 16.70
CA ALA A 41 -4.70 25.83 15.34
C ALA A 41 -3.81 24.57 15.25
N MET A 42 -2.60 24.60 15.82
CA MET A 42 -1.72 23.42 15.83
C MET A 42 -2.32 22.26 16.63
N THR A 43 -2.97 22.55 17.76
CA THR A 43 -3.67 21.52 18.56
C THR A 43 -4.83 20.91 17.77
N ALA A 44 -5.61 21.73 17.07
CA ALA A 44 -6.71 21.27 16.23
C ALA A 44 -6.20 20.40 15.06
N ALA A 45 -5.09 20.78 14.43
CA ALA A 45 -4.49 20.00 13.35
C ALA A 45 -4.04 18.60 13.81
N VAL A 46 -3.41 18.50 14.99
CA VAL A 46 -3.04 17.22 15.60
C VAL A 46 -4.28 16.36 15.88
N ALA A 47 -5.33 16.96 16.47
CA ALA A 47 -6.57 16.25 16.77
C ALA A 47 -7.27 15.76 15.50
N ALA A 48 -7.34 16.60 14.45
CA ALA A 48 -7.91 16.26 13.16
C ALA A 48 -7.15 15.11 12.49
N ARG A 49 -5.81 15.08 12.57
CA ARG A 49 -5.00 13.99 12.02
C ARG A 49 -5.29 12.65 12.70
N VAL A 50 -5.43 12.62 14.03
CA VAL A 50 -5.79 11.39 14.76
C VAL A 50 -7.23 10.97 14.44
N ALA A 51 -8.17 11.92 14.37
CA ALA A 51 -9.55 11.64 13.99
C ALA A 51 -9.65 11.07 12.56
N ALA A 52 -8.83 11.54 11.63
CA ALA A 52 -8.75 10.97 10.28
C ALA A 52 -8.36 9.49 10.31
N PHE A 53 -7.41 9.08 11.16
CA PHE A 53 -7.04 7.66 11.33
C PHE A 53 -8.22 6.81 11.82
N GLU A 54 -8.98 7.33 12.77
CA GLU A 54 -10.18 6.67 13.30
C GLU A 54 -11.28 6.57 12.22
N ALA A 55 -11.36 7.54 11.31
CA ALA A 55 -12.35 7.58 10.24
C ALA A 55 -12.01 6.70 9.02
N VAL A 56 -10.74 6.35 8.77
CA VAL A 56 -10.27 5.67 7.54
C VAL A 56 -11.17 4.51 7.11
N LEU A 57 -11.47 3.58 8.01
CA LEU A 57 -12.30 2.41 7.67
C LEU A 57 -13.71 2.82 7.27
N ALA A 58 -14.33 3.74 8.01
CA ALA A 58 -15.67 4.23 7.71
C ALA A 58 -15.71 5.01 6.39
N GLU A 59 -14.70 5.84 6.12
CA GLU A 59 -14.57 6.56 4.85
C GLU A 59 -14.43 5.61 3.67
N VAL A 60 -13.62 4.55 3.82
CA VAL A 60 -13.48 3.52 2.79
C VAL A 60 -14.78 2.75 2.56
N LEU A 61 -15.50 2.38 3.62
CA LEU A 61 -16.79 1.71 3.51
C LEU A 61 -17.87 2.58 2.86
N ALA A 62 -17.78 3.90 3.05
CA ALA A 62 -18.69 4.87 2.46
C ALA A 62 -18.35 5.22 1.00
N LEU A 63 -17.26 4.69 0.45
CA LEU A 63 -16.90 4.93 -0.95
C LEU A 63 -17.99 4.37 -1.87
N PRO A 64 -18.36 5.10 -2.93
CA PRO A 64 -19.19 4.53 -3.97
C PRO A 64 -18.47 3.35 -4.63
N GLU A 65 -19.27 2.45 -5.20
CA GLU A 65 -18.79 1.27 -5.92
C GLU A 65 -17.69 1.63 -6.91
N MET A 66 -16.70 0.74 -7.04
CA MET A 66 -15.55 0.96 -7.91
C MET A 66 -15.96 0.79 -9.37
N THR A 67 -16.44 1.87 -9.99
CA THR A 67 -16.80 1.87 -11.41
C THR A 67 -15.54 1.95 -12.28
N PRO A 68 -15.62 1.51 -13.56
CA PRO A 68 -14.47 1.62 -14.44
C PRO A 68 -14.10 3.09 -14.75
N ASP A 69 -15.02 4.04 -14.59
CA ASP A 69 -14.74 5.48 -14.74
C ASP A 69 -13.88 5.98 -13.58
N ARG A 70 -14.16 5.50 -12.37
CA ARG A 70 -13.41 5.88 -11.18
C ARG A 70 -11.98 5.32 -11.23
N LEU A 71 -11.83 4.07 -11.66
CA LEU A 71 -10.52 3.45 -11.88
C LEU A 71 -9.74 4.11 -13.01
N ALA A 72 -10.42 4.49 -14.09
CA ALA A 72 -9.79 5.22 -15.19
C ALA A 72 -9.33 6.60 -14.72
N GLU A 73 -10.15 7.31 -13.95
CA GLU A 73 -9.80 8.62 -13.39
C GLU A 73 -8.59 8.55 -12.46
N SER A 74 -8.52 7.54 -11.59
CA SER A 74 -7.37 7.36 -10.69
C SER A 74 -6.08 6.98 -11.40
N ALA A 75 -6.16 6.47 -12.63
CA ALA A 75 -5.00 6.15 -13.46
C ALA A 75 -4.48 7.35 -14.27
N LEU A 76 -5.23 8.46 -14.31
CA LEU A 76 -4.80 9.64 -15.05
C LEU A 76 -3.64 10.33 -14.35
N PRO A 77 -2.70 10.92 -15.12
CA PRO A 77 -1.66 11.76 -14.54
C PRO A 77 -2.30 12.96 -13.82
N PRO A 78 -1.58 13.62 -12.90
CA PRO A 78 -2.01 14.88 -12.32
C PRO A 78 -2.42 15.89 -13.40
N ASP A 79 -3.42 16.71 -13.11
CA ASP A 79 -3.83 17.75 -14.03
C ASP A 79 -2.94 19.00 -13.84
N ASP A 80 -1.88 19.08 -14.65
CA ASP A 80 -0.97 20.22 -14.67
C ASP A 80 -1.57 21.47 -15.34
N GLY A 81 -2.82 21.39 -15.81
CA GLY A 81 -3.49 22.47 -16.54
C GLY A 81 -2.97 22.67 -17.97
N PRO A 82 -3.43 23.73 -18.66
CA PRO A 82 -2.95 24.06 -19.99
C PRO A 82 -1.45 24.38 -19.98
N ALA A 83 -0.78 24.08 -21.09
CA ALA A 83 0.65 24.31 -21.21
C ALA A 83 0.98 25.79 -20.99
N VAL A 84 1.99 26.05 -20.16
CA VAL A 84 2.48 27.40 -19.90
C VAL A 84 3.52 27.76 -20.95
N GLU A 85 3.15 28.64 -21.87
CA GLU A 85 4.08 29.22 -22.84
C GLU A 85 4.58 30.59 -22.38
N PRO A 86 5.77 31.04 -22.81
CA PRO A 86 6.27 32.36 -22.49
C PRO A 86 5.30 33.44 -22.97
N PRO A 87 5.01 34.48 -22.16
CA PRO A 87 4.12 35.54 -22.58
C PRO A 87 4.70 36.31 -23.77
N GLU A 88 3.88 36.53 -24.81
CA GLU A 88 4.21 37.45 -25.90
C GLU A 88 4.42 38.85 -25.30
N ALA A 89 5.50 39.53 -25.68
CA ALA A 89 5.78 40.88 -25.19
C ALA A 89 4.70 41.85 -25.71
N PRO A 90 4.15 42.73 -24.85
CA PRO A 90 3.17 43.72 -25.31
C PRO A 90 3.84 44.75 -26.23
N PRO A 91 3.11 45.30 -27.22
CA PRO A 91 3.60 46.40 -28.04
C PRO A 91 4.09 47.56 -27.17
N SER A 92 5.25 48.13 -27.49
CA SER A 92 5.81 49.29 -26.79
C SER A 92 5.62 50.56 -27.61
N TRP A 93 5.26 51.67 -26.98
CA TRP A 93 5.14 52.97 -27.68
C TRP A 93 6.45 53.38 -28.38
N GLN A 94 7.59 52.95 -27.85
CA GLN A 94 8.91 53.27 -28.43
C GLN A 94 9.06 52.74 -29.86
N ASP A 95 8.38 51.64 -30.21
CA ASP A 95 8.44 51.02 -31.54
C ASP A 95 7.59 51.78 -32.58
N PHE A 96 6.71 52.68 -32.13
CA PHE A 96 5.77 53.43 -32.97
C PHE A 96 6.04 54.94 -32.95
N ALA A 97 6.77 55.45 -31.97
CA ALA A 97 7.00 56.88 -31.79
C ALA A 97 7.72 57.51 -33.01
N PRO A 98 7.18 58.59 -33.62
CA PRO A 98 7.87 59.27 -34.70
C PRO A 98 9.13 59.98 -34.18
N PRO A 99 10.14 60.20 -35.03
CA PRO A 99 11.35 60.92 -34.65
C PRO A 99 11.05 62.36 -34.21
N GLU A 100 11.93 62.93 -33.39
CA GLU A 100 11.74 64.27 -32.82
C GLU A 100 11.57 65.34 -33.91
N PRO A 101 10.66 66.32 -33.70
CA PRO A 101 10.38 67.33 -34.71
C PRO A 101 11.56 68.32 -34.85
N GLY A 102 11.98 68.57 -36.10
CA GLY A 102 12.85 69.70 -36.43
C GLY A 102 12.14 71.07 -36.35
N ILE A 103 12.92 72.16 -36.42
CA ILE A 103 12.52 73.56 -36.15
C ILE A 103 11.31 74.04 -37.00
N PHE A 104 11.05 73.46 -38.17
CA PHE A 104 9.98 73.88 -39.09
C PHE A 104 8.89 72.82 -39.37
N GLY A 105 8.77 71.76 -38.56
CA GLY A 105 7.96 70.57 -38.87
C GLY A 105 6.70 70.31 -38.02
N ARG A 106 6.30 71.20 -37.10
CA ARG A 106 5.30 70.91 -36.06
C ARG A 106 3.99 70.26 -36.54
N ARG A 107 3.32 70.83 -37.55
CA ARG A 107 2.06 70.30 -38.08
C ARG A 107 2.20 68.91 -38.73
N ARG A 108 3.37 68.61 -39.29
CA ARG A 108 3.67 67.30 -39.89
C ARG A 108 3.92 66.26 -38.80
N HIS A 109 4.74 66.61 -37.80
CA HIS A 109 4.99 65.76 -36.65
C HIS A 109 3.71 65.48 -35.84
N GLU A 110 2.80 66.44 -35.69
CA GLU A 110 1.49 66.24 -35.06
C GLU A 110 0.65 65.18 -35.79
N ARG A 111 0.66 65.20 -37.14
CA ARG A 111 -0.04 64.19 -37.96
C ARG A 111 0.63 62.82 -37.86
N GLU A 112 1.96 62.76 -37.95
CA GLU A 112 2.74 61.53 -37.80
C GLU A 112 2.55 60.91 -36.41
N THR A 113 2.48 61.74 -35.36
CA THR A 113 2.21 61.30 -33.98
C THR A 113 0.78 60.79 -33.82
N ALA A 114 -0.20 61.45 -34.43
CA ALA A 114 -1.59 61.00 -34.39
C ALA A 114 -1.76 59.64 -35.10
N GLN A 115 -1.10 59.44 -36.25
CA GLN A 115 -1.10 58.17 -36.96
C GLN A 115 -0.40 57.08 -36.14
N ALA A 116 0.80 57.34 -35.62
CA ALA A 116 1.54 56.41 -34.76
C ALA A 116 0.74 55.96 -33.54
N ARG A 117 -0.03 56.86 -32.91
CA ARG A 117 -0.93 56.51 -31.80
C ARG A 117 -2.06 55.58 -32.24
N ALA A 118 -2.68 55.85 -33.39
CA ALA A 118 -3.73 54.98 -33.94
C ALA A 118 -3.19 53.58 -34.29
N ASP A 119 -1.97 53.51 -34.84
CA ASP A 119 -1.29 52.26 -35.16
C ASP A 119 -0.93 51.49 -33.88
N PHE A 120 -0.41 52.18 -32.86
CA PHE A 120 -0.12 51.59 -31.55
C PHE A 120 -1.37 51.06 -30.84
N GLU A 121 -2.47 51.83 -30.84
CA GLU A 121 -3.75 51.40 -30.27
C GLU A 121 -4.31 50.16 -30.99
N THR A 122 -4.11 50.07 -32.30
CA THR A 122 -4.48 48.90 -33.10
C THR A 122 -3.60 47.71 -32.74
N ALA A 123 -2.28 47.88 -32.69
CA ALA A 123 -1.35 46.83 -32.25
C ALA A 123 -1.66 46.33 -30.83
N CYS A 124 -2.02 47.22 -29.90
CA CYS A 124 -2.43 46.87 -28.55
C CYS A 124 -3.74 46.05 -28.53
N ARG A 125 -4.72 46.40 -29.36
CA ARG A 125 -5.96 45.63 -29.50
C ARG A 125 -5.69 44.25 -30.10
N ASP A 126 -4.92 44.18 -31.16
CA ASP A 126 -4.58 42.92 -31.83
C ASP A 126 -3.78 42.00 -30.90
N HIS A 127 -2.83 42.55 -30.14
CA HIS A 127 -2.08 41.80 -29.14
C HIS A 127 -3.00 41.25 -28.04
N ARG A 128 -3.90 42.08 -27.49
CA ARG A 128 -4.89 41.61 -26.50
C ARG A 128 -5.76 40.49 -27.06
N GLN A 129 -6.20 40.59 -28.32
CA GLN A 129 -6.99 39.56 -28.98
C GLN A 129 -6.17 38.27 -29.15
N ARG A 130 -4.92 38.35 -29.62
CA ARG A 130 -4.03 37.18 -29.74
C ARG A 130 -3.79 36.49 -28.40
N VAL A 131 -3.58 37.24 -27.32
CA VAL A 131 -3.42 36.67 -25.98
C VAL A 131 -4.67 35.91 -25.53
N VAL A 132 -5.86 36.44 -25.80
CA VAL A 132 -7.15 35.78 -25.49
C VAL A 132 -7.34 34.53 -26.36
N ASP A 133 -7.15 34.63 -27.67
CA ASP A 133 -7.28 33.51 -28.61
C ASP A 133 -6.31 32.39 -28.26
N ARG A 134 -5.05 32.74 -27.97
CA ARG A 134 -4.02 31.78 -27.56
C ARG A 134 -4.39 31.06 -26.27
N ARG A 135 -4.91 31.78 -25.29
CA ARG A 135 -5.38 31.16 -24.04
C ARG A 135 -6.51 30.17 -24.30
N MET A 136 -7.49 30.53 -25.12
CA MET A 136 -8.60 29.64 -25.48
C MET A 136 -8.10 28.38 -26.23
N GLU A 137 -7.15 28.53 -27.15
CA GLU A 137 -6.52 27.41 -27.87
C GLU A 137 -5.83 26.44 -26.90
N LEU A 138 -5.04 26.96 -25.95
CA LEU A 138 -4.33 26.14 -24.95
C LEU A 138 -5.32 25.42 -24.01
N GLU A 139 -6.40 26.08 -23.61
CA GLU A 139 -7.47 25.49 -22.79
C GLU A 139 -8.24 24.40 -23.55
N GLU A 140 -8.56 24.60 -24.84
CA GLU A 140 -9.20 23.58 -25.68
C GLU A 140 -8.27 22.39 -25.95
N ALA A 141 -7.01 22.66 -26.27
CA ALA A 141 -6.00 21.61 -26.47
C ALA A 141 -5.78 20.79 -25.19
N HIS A 142 -5.79 21.43 -24.02
CA HIS A 142 -5.76 20.75 -22.72
C HIS A 142 -6.99 19.88 -22.49
N ARG A 143 -8.20 20.43 -22.67
CA ARG A 143 -9.46 19.68 -22.55
C ARG A 143 -9.51 18.48 -23.48
N SER A 144 -9.13 18.65 -24.73
CA SER A 144 -9.08 17.58 -25.74
C SER A 144 -8.07 16.49 -25.36
N ARG A 145 -6.87 16.87 -24.92
CA ARG A 145 -5.84 15.93 -24.44
C ARG A 145 -6.33 15.15 -23.22
N ARG A 146 -6.99 15.82 -22.27
CA ARG A 146 -7.53 15.20 -21.05
C ARG A 146 -8.66 14.24 -21.37
N ALA A 147 -9.57 14.61 -22.27
CA ALA A 147 -10.65 13.74 -22.73
C ALA A 147 -10.12 12.49 -23.45
N ALA A 148 -9.11 12.65 -24.31
CA ALA A 148 -8.46 11.52 -24.99
C ALA A 148 -7.76 10.58 -23.98
N ALA A 149 -7.04 11.13 -23.00
CA ALA A 149 -6.41 10.34 -21.94
C ALA A 149 -7.44 9.57 -21.11
N ARG A 150 -8.56 10.21 -20.75
CA ARG A 150 -9.67 9.56 -20.03
C ARG A 150 -10.30 8.44 -20.84
N SER A 151 -10.54 8.65 -22.13
CA SER A 151 -11.07 7.62 -23.02
C SER A 151 -10.12 6.42 -23.16
N ALA A 152 -8.82 6.67 -23.27
CA ALA A 152 -7.81 5.59 -23.35
C ALA A 152 -7.73 4.80 -22.04
N ALA A 153 -7.63 5.49 -20.90
CA ALA A 153 -7.61 4.86 -19.58
C ALA A 153 -8.88 4.03 -19.34
N ARG A 154 -10.04 4.51 -19.78
CA ARG A 154 -11.30 3.76 -19.70
C ARG A 154 -11.28 2.48 -20.52
N GLN A 155 -10.76 2.52 -21.75
CA GLN A 155 -10.60 1.33 -22.59
C GLN A 155 -9.65 0.30 -21.98
N ASP A 156 -8.54 0.76 -21.37
CA ASP A 156 -7.59 -0.11 -20.67
C ASP A 156 -8.25 -0.83 -19.48
N VAL A 157 -9.05 -0.11 -18.69
CA VAL A 157 -9.79 -0.69 -17.56
C VAL A 157 -10.85 -1.68 -18.05
N GLU A 158 -11.58 -1.38 -19.11
CA GLU A 158 -12.57 -2.31 -19.68
C GLU A 158 -11.90 -3.59 -20.19
N ALA A 159 -10.76 -3.47 -20.88
CA ALA A 159 -9.98 -4.62 -21.30
C ALA A 159 -9.45 -5.45 -20.11
N LEU A 160 -9.05 -4.79 -19.02
CA LEU A 160 -8.65 -5.44 -17.78
C LEU A 160 -9.81 -6.22 -17.16
N LEU A 161 -11.00 -5.61 -17.05
CA LEU A 161 -12.18 -6.23 -16.45
C LEU A 161 -12.63 -7.48 -17.22
N LEU A 162 -12.63 -7.45 -18.55
CA LEU A 162 -12.92 -8.64 -19.36
C LEU A 162 -11.96 -9.81 -19.04
N ARG A 163 -10.69 -9.49 -18.77
CA ARG A 163 -9.69 -10.50 -18.38
C ARG A 163 -9.91 -11.01 -16.95
N VAL A 164 -10.32 -10.14 -16.03
CA VAL A 164 -10.74 -10.51 -14.67
C VAL A 164 -11.91 -11.48 -14.72
N GLU A 165 -12.97 -11.15 -15.48
CA GLU A 165 -14.14 -12.02 -15.67
C GLU A 165 -13.78 -13.38 -16.26
N SER A 166 -12.78 -13.42 -17.15
CA SER A 166 -12.25 -14.68 -17.70
C SER A 166 -11.30 -15.45 -16.75
N GLY A 167 -11.11 -14.98 -15.52
CA GLY A 167 -10.32 -15.65 -14.49
C GLY A 167 -8.80 -15.56 -14.68
N LYS A 168 -8.30 -14.56 -15.42
CA LYS A 168 -6.85 -14.41 -15.65
C LYS A 168 -6.14 -13.91 -14.38
N ALA A 169 -5.19 -14.70 -13.88
CA ALA A 169 -4.54 -14.44 -12.60
C ALA A 169 -3.80 -13.09 -12.54
N ASP A 170 -3.10 -12.72 -13.61
CA ASP A 170 -2.39 -11.45 -13.69
C ASP A 170 -3.34 -10.24 -13.77
N ALA A 171 -4.49 -10.40 -14.45
CA ALA A 171 -5.53 -9.39 -14.50
C ALA A 171 -6.22 -9.19 -13.13
N ILE A 172 -6.52 -10.28 -12.42
CA ILE A 172 -7.10 -10.22 -11.07
C ILE A 172 -6.15 -9.50 -10.10
N ALA A 173 -4.87 -9.87 -10.12
CA ALA A 173 -3.84 -9.21 -9.33
C ALA A 173 -3.75 -7.70 -9.64
N LEU A 174 -3.58 -7.35 -10.92
CA LEU A 174 -3.48 -5.96 -11.35
C LEU A 174 -4.75 -5.14 -11.00
N TYR A 175 -5.93 -5.74 -11.17
CA TYR A 175 -7.18 -5.07 -10.82
C TYR A 175 -7.28 -4.80 -9.32
N SER A 176 -6.88 -5.75 -8.46
CA SER A 176 -6.81 -5.53 -7.01
C SER A 176 -5.86 -4.38 -6.62
N GLU A 177 -4.69 -4.29 -7.25
CA GLU A 177 -3.76 -3.17 -7.02
C GLU A 177 -4.41 -1.83 -7.40
N ARG A 178 -5.07 -1.76 -8.57
CA ARG A 178 -5.77 -0.56 -9.06
C ARG A 178 -6.92 -0.14 -8.16
N VAL A 179 -7.68 -1.10 -7.62
CA VAL A 179 -8.75 -0.84 -6.65
C VAL A 179 -8.19 -0.16 -5.41
N LEU A 180 -7.05 -0.62 -4.90
CA LEU A 180 -6.40 -0.02 -3.73
C LEU A 180 -5.82 1.37 -4.03
N ASP A 181 -5.28 1.59 -5.23
CA ASP A 181 -4.78 2.92 -5.67
C ASP A 181 -5.92 3.95 -5.80
N ALA A 182 -7.10 3.52 -6.25
CA ALA A 182 -8.25 4.39 -6.51
C ALA A 182 -9.05 4.79 -5.24
N ALA A 183 -8.71 4.22 -4.09
CA ALA A 183 -9.46 4.39 -2.85
C ALA A 183 -8.76 5.35 -1.88
N MET A 184 -9.21 6.60 -1.83
CA MET A 184 -8.82 7.53 -0.76
C MET A 184 -9.71 7.35 0.48
N PRO A 185 -9.19 7.49 1.71
CA PRO A 185 -7.82 7.90 2.05
C PRO A 185 -6.79 6.76 2.06
N LEU A 186 -7.19 5.52 1.75
CA LEU A 186 -6.32 4.35 1.83
C LEU A 186 -5.03 4.48 1.00
N SER A 187 -5.12 5.00 -0.22
CA SER A 187 -3.98 5.19 -1.11
C SER A 187 -2.98 6.26 -0.66
N GLU A 188 -3.36 7.18 0.24
CA GLU A 188 -2.43 8.14 0.85
C GLU A 188 -1.61 7.52 1.99
N LEU A 189 -2.16 6.53 2.68
CA LEU A 189 -1.54 5.90 3.85
C LEU A 189 -0.79 4.63 3.49
N ILE A 190 -1.29 3.87 2.51
CA ILE A 190 -0.60 2.71 1.95
C ILE A 190 0.25 3.17 0.77
N THR A 191 1.57 3.14 0.93
CA THR A 191 2.53 3.74 -0.01
C THR A 191 2.94 2.82 -1.14
N GLY A 192 2.80 1.50 -0.94
CA GLY A 192 3.13 0.47 -1.91
C GLY A 192 2.17 -0.70 -1.77
N ARG A 193 1.89 -1.38 -2.88
CA ARG A 193 1.03 -2.56 -2.90
C ARG A 193 1.42 -3.49 -4.04
N ARG A 194 1.24 -4.79 -3.82
CA ARG A 194 1.46 -5.82 -4.82
C ARG A 194 0.46 -6.94 -4.61
N ALA A 195 -0.01 -7.56 -5.67
CA ALA A 195 -0.95 -8.66 -5.58
C ALA A 195 -0.53 -9.84 -6.47
N LEU A 196 -1.00 -11.03 -6.08
CA LEU A 196 -0.95 -12.23 -6.90
C LEU A 196 -2.24 -13.03 -6.66
N TYR A 197 -2.60 -13.87 -7.63
CA TYR A 197 -3.82 -14.67 -7.56
C TYR A 197 -3.53 -16.16 -7.79
N ARG A 198 -4.01 -17.00 -6.87
CA ARG A 198 -3.87 -18.44 -6.89
C ARG A 198 -5.20 -19.06 -7.30
N ALA A 199 -5.34 -19.31 -8.61
CA ALA A 199 -6.62 -19.71 -9.22
C ALA A 199 -7.20 -21.00 -8.63
N GLU A 200 -6.36 -21.98 -8.28
CA GLU A 200 -6.80 -23.24 -7.66
C GLU A 200 -7.46 -23.05 -6.29
N LEU A 201 -7.04 -22.02 -5.56
CA LEU A 201 -7.56 -21.68 -4.23
C LEU A 201 -8.63 -20.61 -4.27
N ARG A 202 -8.81 -19.95 -5.41
CA ARG A 202 -9.54 -18.68 -5.51
C ARG A 202 -9.05 -17.68 -4.46
N GLU A 203 -7.74 -17.67 -4.25
CA GLU A 203 -7.07 -16.87 -3.23
C GLU A 203 -6.38 -15.67 -3.86
N LEU A 204 -6.75 -14.48 -3.42
CA LEU A 204 -6.02 -13.24 -3.68
C LEU A 204 -5.00 -13.03 -2.56
N VAL A 205 -3.72 -12.95 -2.89
CA VAL A 205 -2.65 -12.63 -1.93
C VAL A 205 -2.20 -11.20 -2.21
N VAL A 206 -2.27 -10.35 -1.19
CA VAL A 206 -1.95 -8.92 -1.27
C VAL A 206 -0.85 -8.60 -0.28
N GLU A 207 0.16 -7.86 -0.72
CA GLU A 207 1.07 -7.14 0.16
C GLU A 207 0.80 -5.65 0.12
N VAL A 208 0.86 -5.00 1.27
CA VAL A 208 0.74 -3.55 1.38
C VAL A 208 1.88 -2.99 2.23
N ASP A 209 2.40 -1.83 1.83
CA ASP A 209 3.34 -1.04 2.61
C ASP A 209 2.55 -0.04 3.46
N LEU A 210 2.38 -0.41 4.73
CA LEU A 210 1.76 0.38 5.77
C LEU A 210 2.66 1.58 6.13
N PRO A 211 2.08 2.68 6.62
CA PRO A 211 2.87 3.85 7.03
C PRO A 211 3.74 3.48 8.22
N ASP A 212 4.92 4.10 8.34
CA ASP A 212 5.78 3.92 9.50
C ASP A 212 5.21 4.63 10.75
N THR A 213 5.83 4.40 11.91
CA THR A 213 5.32 4.90 13.20
C THR A 213 5.35 6.43 13.34
N SER A 214 6.12 7.14 12.52
CA SER A 214 6.16 8.61 12.47
C SER A 214 4.86 9.23 11.95
N VAL A 215 3.98 8.42 11.34
CA VAL A 215 2.62 8.87 10.95
C VAL A 215 1.81 9.35 12.16
N VAL A 216 2.09 8.83 13.35
CA VAL A 216 1.43 9.25 14.60
C VAL A 216 2.05 10.56 15.09
N PRO A 217 1.25 11.65 15.25
CA PRO A 217 1.79 12.91 15.72
C PRO A 217 2.44 12.79 17.09
N GLU A 218 3.71 13.22 17.19
CA GLU A 218 4.50 13.17 18.43
C GLU A 218 3.86 13.98 19.56
N HIS A 219 3.22 15.10 19.24
CA HIS A 219 2.61 15.99 20.21
C HIS A 219 1.10 15.77 20.31
N VAL A 220 0.53 16.10 21.48
CA VAL A 220 -0.91 16.01 21.75
C VAL A 220 -1.56 17.40 21.71
N ARG A 221 -0.87 18.41 22.22
CA ARG A 221 -1.36 19.79 22.29
C ARG A 221 -0.21 20.78 22.29
N TRP A 222 -0.52 22.00 21.87
CA TRP A 222 0.34 23.18 21.94
C TRP A 222 -0.28 24.20 22.88
N THR A 223 0.54 24.83 23.73
CA THR A 223 0.09 25.88 24.66
C THR A 223 0.97 27.11 24.53
N TYR A 224 0.38 28.27 24.27
CA TYR A 224 1.13 29.53 24.25
C TYR A 224 1.42 30.02 25.67
N ARG A 225 2.71 30.21 25.99
CA ARG A 225 3.17 30.79 27.25
C ARG A 225 3.50 32.27 27.07
N VAL A 226 2.59 33.12 27.53
CA VAL A 226 2.72 34.58 27.47
C VAL A 226 4.04 35.10 28.06
N GLN A 227 4.50 34.52 29.19
CA GLN A 227 5.74 34.94 29.86
C GLN A 227 6.99 34.70 29.02
N ARG A 228 6.99 33.66 28.18
CA ARG A 228 8.11 33.28 27.32
C ARG A 228 7.92 33.67 25.85
N GLN A 229 6.74 34.19 25.51
CA GLN A 229 6.29 34.42 24.14
C GLN A 229 6.57 33.23 23.20
N ALA A 230 6.34 32.02 23.72
CA ALA A 230 6.70 30.77 23.05
C ALA A 230 5.57 29.75 23.10
N LEU A 231 5.51 28.92 22.07
CA LEU A 231 4.65 27.74 22.01
C LEU A 231 5.34 26.58 22.73
N GLU A 232 4.66 25.98 23.70
CA GLU A 232 5.13 24.79 24.41
C GLU A 232 4.30 23.56 24.00
N PRO A 233 4.92 22.52 23.41
CA PRO A 233 4.25 21.28 23.08
C PRO A 233 4.13 20.36 24.29
N SER A 234 3.08 19.54 24.31
CA SER A 234 2.96 18.37 25.18
C SER A 234 3.21 17.11 24.37
N VAL A 235 4.23 16.36 24.75
CA VAL A 235 4.62 15.09 24.09
C VAL A 235 3.59 14.00 24.40
N ARG A 236 3.30 13.16 23.40
CA ARG A 236 2.44 11.99 23.51
C ARG A 236 3.16 10.87 24.25
N ARG A 237 2.43 10.18 25.14
CA ARG A 237 3.00 9.02 25.83
C ARG A 237 3.23 7.89 24.83
N PRO A 238 4.34 7.12 24.94
CA PRO A 238 4.62 6.01 24.02
C PRO A 238 3.48 4.99 23.92
N ALA A 239 2.83 4.65 25.06
CA ALA A 239 1.70 3.72 25.07
C ALA A 239 0.49 4.24 24.28
N ASP A 240 0.22 5.55 24.30
CA ASP A 240 -0.87 6.13 23.52
C ASP A 240 -0.54 6.14 22.02
N ALA A 241 0.73 6.40 21.66
CA ALA A 241 1.20 6.34 20.28
C ALA A 241 1.10 4.92 19.71
N ALA A 242 1.58 3.92 20.47
CA ALA A 242 1.49 2.51 20.09
C ALA A 242 0.04 2.06 19.88
N ARG A 243 -0.89 2.50 20.75
CA ARG A 243 -2.31 2.20 20.62
C ARG A 243 -2.92 2.81 19.36
N ILE A 244 -2.64 4.09 19.07
CA ILE A 244 -3.15 4.77 17.86
C ILE A 244 -2.60 4.09 16.60
N TYR A 245 -1.32 3.76 16.59
CA TYR A 245 -0.68 3.10 15.46
C TYR A 245 -1.26 1.70 15.21
N ALA A 246 -1.40 0.88 16.26
CA ALA A 246 -1.98 -0.46 16.13
C ALA A 246 -3.43 -0.43 15.64
N ASP A 247 -4.22 0.55 16.09
CA ASP A 247 -5.59 0.77 15.62
C ASP A 247 -5.61 1.20 14.14
N LEU A 248 -4.75 2.14 13.74
CA LEU A 248 -4.60 2.57 12.35
C LEU A 248 -4.24 1.39 11.43
N VAL A 249 -3.20 0.62 11.76
CA VAL A 249 -2.80 -0.57 11.00
C VAL A 249 -3.97 -1.54 10.86
N SER A 250 -4.71 -1.77 11.94
CA SER A 250 -5.85 -2.68 11.92
C SER A 250 -6.97 -2.19 10.98
N ARG A 251 -7.26 -0.89 10.98
CA ARG A 251 -8.23 -0.26 10.08
C ARG A 251 -7.79 -0.34 8.63
N LEU A 252 -6.52 -0.06 8.34
CA LEU A 252 -5.95 -0.11 6.98
C LEU A 252 -6.05 -1.53 6.40
N VAL A 253 -5.71 -2.55 7.19
CA VAL A 253 -5.81 -3.96 6.76
C VAL A 253 -7.26 -4.34 6.46
N LEU A 254 -8.19 -4.05 7.38
CA LEU A 254 -9.62 -4.35 7.17
C LEU A 254 -10.18 -3.60 5.95
N ALA A 255 -9.83 -2.33 5.78
CA ALA A 255 -10.25 -1.51 4.65
C ALA A 255 -9.72 -2.06 3.31
N ALA A 256 -8.44 -2.44 3.26
CA ALA A 256 -7.84 -3.03 2.07
C ALA A 256 -8.49 -4.38 1.70
N MET A 257 -8.71 -5.24 2.69
CA MET A 257 -9.40 -6.52 2.48
C MET A 257 -10.83 -6.31 1.99
N GLN A 258 -11.59 -5.42 2.63
CA GLN A 258 -12.95 -5.07 2.23
C GLN A 258 -13.02 -4.59 0.78
N LEU A 259 -12.14 -3.67 0.38
CA LEU A 259 -12.13 -3.16 -1.00
C LEU A 259 -11.83 -4.25 -2.01
N CYS A 260 -10.80 -5.06 -1.76
CA CYS A 260 -10.43 -6.15 -2.66
C CYS A 260 -11.54 -7.20 -2.78
N LEU A 261 -12.17 -7.56 -1.66
CA LEU A 261 -13.28 -8.51 -1.65
C LEU A 261 -14.52 -7.91 -2.32
N GLN A 262 -14.87 -6.65 -2.06
CA GLN A 262 -16.04 -6.01 -2.66
C GLN A 262 -15.89 -5.82 -4.18
N ALA A 263 -14.68 -5.56 -4.67
CA ALA A 263 -14.43 -5.36 -6.09
C ALA A 263 -14.50 -6.67 -6.91
N MET A 264 -14.50 -7.83 -6.26
CA MET A 264 -14.39 -9.13 -6.91
C MET A 264 -15.62 -9.99 -6.67
N SER A 265 -16.08 -10.68 -7.72
CA SER A 265 -17.11 -11.71 -7.58
C SER A 265 -16.63 -12.81 -6.61
N PRO A 266 -17.50 -13.30 -5.70
CA PRO A 266 -17.19 -14.44 -4.86
C PRO A 266 -16.70 -15.65 -5.66
N GLU A 267 -17.24 -15.88 -6.86
CA GLU A 267 -16.86 -16.98 -7.77
C GLU A 267 -15.40 -16.93 -8.21
N ILE A 268 -14.80 -15.73 -8.25
CA ILE A 268 -13.40 -15.52 -8.61
C ILE A 268 -12.53 -15.49 -7.36
N VAL A 269 -12.88 -14.68 -6.36
CA VAL A 269 -12.11 -14.53 -5.12
C VAL A 269 -12.96 -14.94 -3.93
N ASP A 270 -12.65 -16.10 -3.37
CA ASP A 270 -13.28 -16.65 -2.16
C ASP A 270 -12.37 -16.53 -0.94
N MET A 271 -11.04 -16.48 -1.14
CA MET A 271 -10.07 -16.35 -0.07
C MET A 271 -9.18 -15.14 -0.31
N ILE A 272 -8.78 -14.47 0.77
CA ILE A 272 -7.84 -13.36 0.73
C ILE A 272 -6.77 -13.56 1.80
N SER A 273 -5.52 -13.38 1.39
CA SER A 273 -4.36 -13.29 2.27
C SER A 273 -3.76 -11.89 2.15
N LEU A 274 -3.49 -11.24 3.28
CA LEU A 274 -2.89 -9.91 3.30
C LEU A 274 -1.69 -9.88 4.25
N ASN A 275 -0.54 -9.43 3.73
CA ASN A 275 0.66 -9.13 4.51
C ASN A 275 0.92 -7.62 4.54
N GLY A 276 0.91 -7.03 5.72
CA GLY A 276 1.23 -5.62 5.93
C GLY A 276 2.68 -5.45 6.34
N HIS A 277 3.45 -4.81 5.48
CA HIS A 277 4.86 -4.51 5.67
C HIS A 277 5.07 -3.04 6.03
N VAL A 278 6.16 -2.73 6.71
CA VAL A 278 6.54 -1.34 7.00
C VAL A 278 7.96 -1.13 6.50
N ALA A 279 8.15 -0.27 5.50
CA ALA A 279 9.49 0.14 5.09
C ALA A 279 10.11 1.04 6.16
N THR A 280 11.24 0.63 6.74
CA THR A 280 11.90 1.36 7.82
C THR A 280 13.42 1.12 7.81
N VAL A 281 14.11 1.70 8.78
CA VAL A 281 15.54 1.48 9.02
C VAL A 281 15.71 0.72 10.33
N ASP A 282 16.47 -0.37 10.28
CA ASP A 282 16.86 -1.14 11.46
C ASP A 282 17.76 -0.27 12.36
N SER A 283 17.36 -0.07 13.61
CA SER A 283 18.06 0.84 14.53
C SER A 283 19.42 0.30 14.99
N ALA A 284 19.63 -1.01 14.97
CA ALA A 284 20.88 -1.65 15.38
C ALA A 284 21.95 -1.62 14.27
N THR A 285 21.52 -1.69 13.01
CA THR A 285 22.41 -1.87 11.85
C THR A 285 22.40 -0.68 10.87
N GLY A 286 21.41 0.20 10.96
CA GLY A 286 21.20 1.32 10.04
C GLY A 286 20.76 0.91 8.63
N ARG A 287 20.43 -0.37 8.41
CA ARG A 287 20.04 -0.89 7.09
C ARG A 287 18.55 -0.68 6.84
N ALA A 288 18.19 -0.41 5.60
CA ALA A 288 16.79 -0.45 5.18
C ALA A 288 16.25 -1.88 5.35
N ILE A 289 15.12 -2.01 6.04
CA ILE A 289 14.40 -3.26 6.27
C ILE A 289 12.92 -3.06 5.94
N ARG A 290 12.22 -4.17 5.69
CA ARG A 290 10.78 -4.19 5.39
C ARG A 290 10.09 -5.30 6.21
N PRO A 291 10.01 -5.16 7.56
CA PRO A 291 9.35 -6.15 8.40
C PRO A 291 7.86 -6.28 8.08
N CYS A 292 7.36 -7.51 8.06
CA CYS A 292 5.93 -7.82 8.09
C CYS A 292 5.42 -7.64 9.52
N VAL A 293 4.46 -6.75 9.77
CA VAL A 293 3.92 -6.47 11.12
C VAL A 293 2.51 -7.01 11.33
N VAL A 294 1.85 -7.42 10.25
CA VAL A 294 0.54 -8.06 10.28
C VAL A 294 0.41 -9.03 9.11
N THR A 295 -0.10 -10.22 9.38
CA THR A 295 -0.47 -11.19 8.34
C THR A 295 -1.82 -11.81 8.67
N ILE A 296 -2.66 -11.99 7.66
CA ILE A 296 -4.00 -12.54 7.81
C ILE A 296 -4.37 -13.34 6.57
N THR A 297 -5.05 -14.47 6.78
CA THR A 297 -5.72 -15.23 5.72
C THR A 297 -7.15 -15.49 6.17
N SER A 298 -8.12 -15.07 5.37
CA SER A 298 -9.53 -15.32 5.67
C SER A 298 -10.29 -15.68 4.40
N ASN A 299 -11.32 -16.50 4.54
CA ASN A 299 -12.30 -16.70 3.48
C ASN A 299 -13.35 -15.58 3.54
N ARG A 300 -14.03 -15.37 2.42
CA ARG A 300 -15.07 -14.36 2.29
C ARG A 300 -16.21 -14.59 3.27
N SER A 301 -16.67 -15.83 3.43
CA SER A 301 -17.78 -16.13 4.36
C SER A 301 -17.52 -15.70 5.81
N THR A 302 -16.31 -15.91 6.33
CA THR A 302 -15.92 -15.53 7.70
C THR A 302 -15.64 -14.03 7.80
N PHE A 303 -15.18 -13.40 6.71
CA PHE A 303 -15.02 -11.95 6.66
C PHE A 303 -16.38 -11.24 6.64
N ASP A 304 -17.35 -11.75 5.87
CA ASP A 304 -18.70 -11.20 5.73
C ASP A 304 -19.54 -11.33 7.03
N ASP A 305 -19.12 -12.18 7.98
CA ASP A 305 -19.71 -12.24 9.33
C ASP A 305 -19.42 -10.95 10.15
N LEU A 306 -18.45 -10.14 9.73
CA LEU A 306 -18.14 -8.87 10.38
C LEU A 306 -19.06 -7.74 9.92
N VAL A 307 -19.58 -6.99 10.89
CA VAL A 307 -20.36 -5.75 10.65
C VAL A 307 -19.40 -4.56 10.75
N LEU A 308 -18.69 -4.27 9.65
CA LEU A 308 -17.58 -3.30 9.60
C LEU A 308 -17.99 -1.85 9.87
N ASP A 309 -19.25 -1.49 9.65
CA ASP A 309 -19.83 -0.16 9.86
C ASP A 309 -20.33 0.08 11.30
N SER A 310 -20.23 -0.93 12.17
CA SER A 310 -20.65 -0.82 13.58
C SER A 310 -19.75 0.13 14.38
N ASP A 311 -20.36 1.06 15.10
CA ASP A 311 -19.70 2.00 16.02
C ASP A 311 -18.98 1.31 17.20
N ARG A 312 -19.39 0.08 17.53
CA ARG A 312 -18.80 -0.73 18.60
C ARG A 312 -17.67 -1.64 18.11
N LEU A 313 -17.41 -1.68 16.82
CA LEU A 313 -16.38 -2.52 16.24
C LEU A 313 -15.00 -2.05 16.69
N LYS A 314 -14.18 -3.00 17.13
CA LYS A 314 -12.77 -2.77 17.48
C LYS A 314 -11.89 -3.46 16.44
N PRO A 315 -11.23 -2.71 15.54
CA PRO A 315 -10.47 -3.27 14.42
C PRO A 315 -9.45 -4.35 14.82
N ALA A 316 -8.69 -4.11 15.88
CA ALA A 316 -7.69 -5.08 16.36
C ALA A 316 -8.31 -6.37 16.95
N GLU A 317 -9.54 -6.32 17.49
CA GLU A 317 -10.25 -7.53 17.93
C GLU A 317 -10.82 -8.30 16.73
N CYS A 318 -11.28 -7.61 15.70
CA CYS A 318 -11.72 -8.23 14.43
C CYS A 318 -10.59 -9.01 13.76
N LEU A 319 -9.39 -8.42 13.64
CA LEU A 319 -8.25 -9.13 13.07
C LEU A 319 -7.91 -10.40 13.86
N ARG A 320 -7.95 -10.36 15.20
CA ARG A 320 -7.75 -11.55 16.03
C ARG A 320 -8.84 -12.60 15.83
N TYR A 321 -10.10 -12.18 15.70
CA TYR A 321 -11.22 -13.07 15.39
C TYR A 321 -11.02 -13.79 14.05
N LEU A 322 -10.54 -13.07 13.03
CA LEU A 322 -10.19 -13.63 11.73
C LEU A 322 -8.90 -14.48 11.74
N GLY A 323 -8.24 -14.62 12.89
CA GLY A 323 -7.01 -15.41 13.03
C GLY A 323 -5.75 -14.70 12.53
N ALA A 324 -5.76 -13.37 12.38
CA ALA A 324 -4.57 -12.61 12.03
C ALA A 324 -3.47 -12.78 13.07
N GLU A 325 -2.23 -12.75 12.60
CA GLU A 325 -1.06 -12.52 13.42
C GLU A 325 -0.66 -11.05 13.35
N LEU A 326 -0.58 -10.43 14.52
CA LEU A 326 -0.21 -9.04 14.70
C LEU A 326 1.07 -9.01 15.51
N SER A 327 2.00 -8.12 15.14
CA SER A 327 3.16 -7.80 15.97
C SER A 327 2.73 -7.51 17.40
N HIS A 328 3.40 -8.15 18.37
CA HIS A 328 3.14 -7.90 19.79
C HIS A 328 3.57 -6.49 20.21
N HIS A 329 4.58 -5.96 19.52
CA HIS A 329 5.13 -4.62 19.68
C HIS A 329 5.07 -3.84 18.36
N PRO A 330 3.87 -3.44 17.89
CA PRO A 330 3.69 -2.85 16.56
C PRO A 330 4.39 -1.49 16.42
N PHE A 331 4.62 -0.77 17.52
CA PHE A 331 5.38 0.50 17.48
C PHE A 331 6.91 0.27 17.43
N GLU A 332 7.37 -0.92 17.80
CA GLU A 332 8.77 -1.34 17.67
C GLU A 332 9.01 -2.10 16.35
N LEU A 333 7.93 -2.34 15.57
CA LEU A 333 7.95 -3.02 14.28
C LEU A 333 8.53 -4.44 14.36
N GLU A 334 8.27 -5.14 15.47
CA GLU A 334 8.68 -6.54 15.63
C GLU A 334 8.03 -7.41 14.53
N PRO A 335 8.83 -8.14 13.72
CA PRO A 335 8.32 -8.85 12.58
C PRO A 335 7.52 -10.10 12.97
N VAL A 336 6.50 -10.40 12.18
CA VAL A 336 5.74 -11.65 12.23
C VAL A 336 5.94 -12.43 10.93
N PRO A 337 6.00 -13.77 10.97
CA PRO A 337 6.17 -14.58 9.76
C PRO A 337 4.89 -14.52 8.91
N PRO A 338 4.98 -14.17 7.61
CA PRO A 338 3.80 -14.10 6.75
C PRO A 338 3.17 -15.50 6.56
N PHE A 339 1.83 -15.58 6.58
CA PHE A 339 1.12 -16.86 6.36
C PHE A 339 1.29 -17.41 4.96
N VAL A 340 1.42 -16.51 3.99
CA VAL A 340 1.75 -16.80 2.60
C VAL A 340 2.96 -15.96 2.23
N ASP A 341 4.06 -16.64 1.89
CA ASP A 341 5.25 -15.99 1.37
C ASP A 341 5.01 -15.57 -0.09
N PHE A 342 4.88 -14.27 -0.32
CA PHE A 342 4.53 -13.71 -1.62
C PHE A 342 5.62 -13.97 -2.66
N ASP A 343 6.89 -13.83 -2.29
CA ASP A 343 8.01 -13.96 -3.25
C ASP A 343 8.16 -15.40 -3.73
N SER A 344 8.01 -16.37 -2.81
CA SER A 344 7.96 -17.80 -3.15
C SER A 344 6.83 -18.12 -4.13
N VAL A 345 5.62 -17.59 -3.90
CA VAL A 345 4.48 -17.82 -4.80
C VAL A 345 4.69 -17.12 -6.14
N ALA A 346 5.19 -15.89 -6.15
CA ALA A 346 5.48 -15.14 -7.37
C ALA A 346 6.53 -15.84 -8.24
N GLN A 347 7.60 -16.35 -7.63
CA GLN A 347 8.61 -17.15 -8.32
C GLN A 347 8.00 -18.38 -8.98
N TYR A 348 7.14 -19.10 -8.26
CA TYR A 348 6.44 -20.27 -8.82
C TYR A 348 5.46 -19.90 -9.94
N ALA A 349 4.74 -18.77 -9.84
CA ALA A 349 3.84 -18.28 -10.87
C ALA A 349 4.58 -17.98 -12.19
N VAL A 350 5.75 -17.33 -12.14
CA VAL A 350 6.58 -17.07 -13.32
C VAL A 350 7.00 -18.38 -14.00
N LEU A 351 7.47 -19.34 -13.20
CA LEU A 351 7.88 -20.64 -13.70
C LEU A 351 6.74 -21.40 -14.39
N THR A 352 5.53 -21.33 -13.82
CA THR A 352 4.33 -21.95 -14.40
C THR A 352 3.77 -21.22 -15.62
N ALA A 353 3.99 -19.91 -15.75
CA ALA A 353 3.64 -19.18 -16.96
C ALA A 353 4.57 -19.54 -18.14
N ASP A 354 5.88 -19.61 -17.92
CA ASP A 354 6.86 -20.07 -18.92
C ASP A 354 6.56 -21.52 -19.40
N VAL A 355 6.00 -22.37 -18.52
CA VAL A 355 5.52 -23.72 -18.86
C VAL A 355 4.47 -23.69 -19.97
N ALA A 356 3.43 -22.85 -19.82
CA ALA A 356 2.25 -22.85 -20.68
C ALA A 356 2.54 -22.40 -22.12
N LEU A 357 3.67 -21.72 -22.36
CA LEU A 357 4.08 -21.20 -23.67
C LEU A 357 4.97 -22.18 -24.45
N THR A 358 5.35 -23.34 -23.90
CA THR A 358 6.25 -24.31 -24.56
C THR A 358 5.53 -25.64 -24.85
N GLU A 359 5.26 -25.92 -26.14
CA GLU A 359 4.50 -27.10 -26.60
C GLU A 359 5.23 -28.46 -26.50
N ALA A 360 6.43 -28.53 -25.89
CA ALA A 360 7.19 -29.76 -25.72
C ALA A 360 7.52 -29.99 -24.24
N ASP A 361 6.48 -30.23 -23.44
CA ASP A 361 6.66 -30.41 -22.00
C ASP A 361 7.05 -31.86 -21.66
N HIS A 362 8.35 -32.10 -21.47
CA HIS A 362 8.91 -33.36 -20.94
C HIS A 362 9.07 -33.34 -19.40
N ARG A 363 8.45 -32.39 -18.68
CA ARG A 363 8.55 -32.33 -17.22
C ARG A 363 7.67 -33.38 -16.54
N GLU A 364 8.12 -33.79 -15.37
CA GLU A 364 7.41 -34.74 -14.53
C GLU A 364 6.29 -34.04 -13.75
N ASP A 365 5.07 -34.56 -13.88
CA ASP A 365 3.95 -34.15 -13.04
C ASP A 365 3.98 -34.91 -11.72
N LEU A 366 4.12 -34.18 -10.61
CA LEU A 366 4.15 -34.77 -9.27
C LEU A 366 2.85 -35.52 -8.95
N MET A 367 1.73 -35.17 -9.60
CA MET A 367 0.46 -35.86 -9.43
C MET A 367 0.35 -37.18 -10.20
N ASP A 368 1.20 -37.40 -11.21
CA ASP A 368 1.31 -38.66 -11.94
C ASP A 368 2.44 -39.55 -11.37
N MET A 369 3.35 -38.98 -10.59
CA MET A 369 4.42 -39.69 -9.88
C MET A 369 3.88 -40.62 -8.80
N ASP A 370 4.34 -41.88 -8.77
CA ASP A 370 3.99 -42.85 -7.71
C ASP A 370 4.14 -42.27 -6.27
N PRO A 371 3.24 -42.58 -5.31
CA PRO A 371 3.31 -42.04 -3.95
C PRO A 371 4.65 -42.25 -3.25
N TYR A 372 5.26 -43.43 -3.37
CA TYR A 372 6.55 -43.72 -2.75
C TYR A 372 7.69 -42.95 -3.43
N LYS A 373 7.58 -42.71 -4.74
CA LYS A 373 8.51 -41.81 -5.44
C LYS A 373 8.36 -40.37 -4.97
N PHE A 374 7.15 -39.91 -4.66
CA PHE A 374 6.93 -38.58 -4.11
C PHE A 374 7.52 -38.43 -2.70
N GLU A 375 7.33 -39.41 -1.82
CA GLU A 375 7.98 -39.45 -0.50
C GLU A 375 9.52 -39.41 -0.64
N THR A 376 10.05 -40.17 -1.60
CA THR A 376 11.50 -40.17 -1.90
C THR A 376 11.97 -38.82 -2.44
N LEU A 377 11.21 -38.17 -3.32
CA LEU A 377 11.51 -36.82 -3.82
C LEU A 377 11.59 -35.81 -2.67
N VAL A 378 10.64 -35.86 -1.74
CA VAL A 378 10.63 -34.98 -0.56
C VAL A 378 11.87 -35.24 0.30
N LYS A 379 12.23 -36.50 0.53
CA LYS A 379 13.48 -36.85 1.22
C LYS A 379 14.71 -36.30 0.50
N ASP A 380 14.79 -36.46 -0.82
CA ASP A 380 15.92 -35.97 -1.62
C ASP A 380 16.00 -34.44 -1.58
N LEU A 381 14.86 -33.75 -1.58
CA LEU A 381 14.77 -32.30 -1.40
C LEU A 381 15.42 -31.86 -0.09
N PHE A 382 15.01 -32.44 1.04
CA PHE A 382 15.60 -32.11 2.34
C PHE A 382 17.09 -32.47 2.40
N THR A 383 17.51 -33.52 1.70
CA THR A 383 18.93 -33.87 1.60
C THR A 383 19.71 -32.80 0.84
N ALA A 384 19.17 -32.28 -0.27
CA ALA A 384 19.76 -31.19 -1.04
C ALA A 384 19.75 -29.85 -0.28
N MET A 385 18.80 -29.65 0.64
CA MET A 385 18.78 -28.55 1.60
C MET A 385 19.83 -28.71 2.72
N GLY A 386 20.61 -29.80 2.74
CA GLY A 386 21.71 -30.03 3.67
C GLY A 386 21.37 -30.94 4.86
N TYR A 387 20.18 -31.51 4.93
CA TYR A 387 19.81 -32.45 6.00
C TYR A 387 20.35 -33.85 5.73
N ARG A 388 20.64 -34.58 6.81
CA ARG A 388 20.81 -36.04 6.75
C ARG A 388 19.44 -36.70 6.93
N THR A 389 18.99 -37.47 5.96
CA THR A 389 17.62 -37.99 5.92
C THR A 389 17.58 -39.52 5.87
N TRP A 390 16.54 -40.12 6.46
CA TRP A 390 16.24 -41.55 6.32
C TRP A 390 14.73 -41.78 6.22
N GLN A 391 14.34 -42.84 5.50
CA GLN A 391 12.95 -43.29 5.41
C GLN A 391 12.61 -44.16 6.63
N THR A 392 11.44 -43.95 7.19
CA THR A 392 10.86 -44.78 8.25
C THR A 392 10.28 -46.05 7.62
N GLN A 393 10.97 -47.18 7.81
CA GLN A 393 10.51 -48.47 7.30
C GLN A 393 9.60 -49.17 8.31
N SER A 394 8.36 -48.70 8.49
CA SER A 394 7.29 -49.53 9.04
C SER A 394 5.92 -48.90 8.90
N ARG A 395 4.94 -49.71 8.48
CA ARG A 395 3.48 -49.42 8.58
C ARG A 395 2.98 -49.21 10.04
N ARG A 396 3.89 -49.13 11.01
CA ARG A 396 3.65 -48.94 12.45
C ARG A 396 4.06 -47.55 12.95
N ASP A 397 4.81 -46.77 12.19
CA ASP A 397 5.22 -45.42 12.59
C ASP A 397 4.16 -44.43 12.09
N ASP A 398 3.03 -44.35 12.79
CA ASP A 398 2.07 -43.22 12.93
C ASP A 398 1.85 -42.18 11.80
N GLY A 399 2.16 -42.53 10.54
CA GLY A 399 2.05 -41.66 9.37
C GLY A 399 3.27 -40.78 9.07
N ILE A 400 4.48 -41.17 9.50
CA ILE A 400 5.75 -40.48 9.17
C ILE A 400 6.37 -41.12 7.92
N ASP A 401 6.80 -40.28 6.96
CA ASP A 401 7.41 -40.75 5.71
C ASP A 401 8.94 -40.61 5.72
N ALA A 402 9.48 -39.61 6.43
CA ALA A 402 10.92 -39.46 6.61
C ALA A 402 11.26 -38.75 7.92
N VAL A 403 12.49 -38.95 8.40
CA VAL A 403 13.09 -38.12 9.45
C VAL A 403 14.34 -37.46 8.89
N ALA A 404 14.51 -36.17 9.17
CA ALA A 404 15.61 -35.36 8.70
C ALA A 404 16.35 -34.69 9.85
N PHE A 405 17.68 -34.75 9.82
CA PHE A 405 18.57 -34.27 10.86
C PHE A 405 19.59 -33.29 10.29
N LEU A 406 19.60 -32.07 10.82
CA LEU A 406 20.62 -31.06 10.52
C LEU A 406 21.53 -30.88 11.74
N ALA A 407 22.81 -31.21 11.56
CA ALA A 407 23.81 -31.03 12.59
C ALA A 407 24.15 -29.55 12.77
N HIS A 408 23.59 -28.90 13.79
CA HIS A 408 24.00 -27.56 14.20
C HIS A 408 24.98 -27.64 15.37
N HIS A 409 25.96 -26.72 15.42
CA HIS A 409 27.02 -26.68 16.43
C HIS A 409 26.54 -26.31 17.85
N ILE A 410 25.26 -25.92 18.00
CA ILE A 410 24.66 -25.51 19.29
C ILE A 410 23.45 -26.39 19.61
N THR A 411 22.52 -26.55 18.67
CA THR A 411 21.30 -27.34 18.90
C THR A 411 20.98 -28.16 17.66
N PRO A 412 21.22 -29.48 17.66
CA PRO A 412 20.86 -30.32 16.53
C PRO A 412 19.35 -30.22 16.24
N VAL A 413 19.01 -30.10 14.96
CA VAL A 413 17.62 -29.98 14.51
C VAL A 413 17.21 -31.31 13.90
N GLU A 414 16.34 -32.03 14.60
CA GLU A 414 15.67 -33.23 14.07
C GLU A 414 14.22 -32.88 13.75
N CYS A 415 13.78 -33.18 12.53
CA CYS A 415 12.39 -33.01 12.12
C CYS A 415 11.79 -34.27 11.52
N VAL A 416 10.50 -34.41 11.79
CA VAL A 416 9.67 -35.51 11.31
C VAL A 416 8.88 -35.01 10.11
N ILE A 417 8.99 -35.68 8.98
CA ILE A 417 8.43 -35.25 7.71
C ILE A 417 7.28 -36.19 7.31
N GLN A 418 6.15 -35.59 6.97
CA GLN A 418 5.02 -36.24 6.34
C GLN A 418 4.79 -35.64 4.94
N ALA A 419 4.77 -36.48 3.92
CA ALA A 419 4.60 -36.14 2.52
C ALA A 419 3.23 -36.62 2.02
N LYS A 420 2.33 -35.69 1.69
CA LYS A 420 0.99 -35.99 1.16
C LYS A 420 0.81 -35.56 -0.28
N ARG A 421 0.82 -36.56 -1.17
CA ARG A 421 0.40 -36.42 -2.57
C ARG A 421 -1.12 -36.49 -2.70
N VAL A 422 -1.79 -35.35 -2.65
CA VAL A 422 -3.26 -35.25 -2.70
C VAL A 422 -3.71 -34.11 -3.62
N ARG A 423 -4.97 -34.17 -4.06
CA ARG A 423 -5.63 -33.13 -4.88
C ARG A 423 -6.59 -32.24 -4.08
N SER A 424 -7.04 -32.73 -2.92
CA SER A 424 -8.01 -32.04 -2.07
C SER A 424 -7.30 -31.29 -0.94
N VAL A 425 -8.02 -30.35 -0.33
CA VAL A 425 -7.61 -29.67 0.91
C VAL A 425 -7.13 -30.70 1.94
N VAL A 426 -5.98 -30.46 2.55
CA VAL A 426 -5.46 -31.30 3.64
C VAL A 426 -6.30 -31.09 4.92
N PRO A 427 -6.97 -32.14 5.43
CA PRO A 427 -7.86 -32.02 6.57
C PRO A 427 -7.10 -31.82 7.90
N PRO A 428 -7.73 -31.19 8.92
CA PRO A 428 -7.11 -30.97 10.23
C PRO A 428 -6.61 -32.23 10.94
N ARG A 429 -7.17 -33.40 10.63
CA ARG A 429 -6.72 -34.70 11.18
C ARG A 429 -5.28 -35.03 10.82
N ASP A 430 -4.79 -34.55 9.68
CA ASP A 430 -3.43 -34.84 9.23
C ASP A 430 -2.41 -34.04 10.06
N ILE A 431 -2.77 -32.80 10.43
CA ILE A 431 -2.00 -32.01 11.40
C ILE A 431 -2.00 -32.70 12.77
N GLN A 432 -3.15 -33.25 13.21
CA GLN A 432 -3.22 -33.97 14.48
C GLN A 432 -2.38 -35.26 14.47
N ALA A 433 -2.37 -35.99 13.36
CA ALA A 433 -1.54 -37.18 13.20
C ALA A 433 -0.05 -36.81 13.28
N LEU A 434 0.38 -35.77 12.58
CA LEU A 434 1.76 -35.30 12.64
C LEU A 434 2.15 -34.83 14.05
N MET A 435 1.25 -34.19 14.79
CA MET A 435 1.49 -33.86 16.21
C MET A 435 1.69 -35.10 17.07
N GLY A 436 0.90 -36.15 16.86
CA GLY A 436 1.03 -37.44 17.56
C GLY A 436 2.38 -38.08 17.26
N ALA A 437 2.70 -38.19 15.98
CA ALA A 437 3.99 -38.68 15.47
C ALA A 437 5.19 -37.94 16.08
N MET A 438 5.13 -36.60 16.20
CA MET A 438 6.17 -35.81 16.86
C MET A 438 6.27 -36.08 18.37
N ALA A 439 5.16 -36.40 19.05
CA ALA A 439 5.19 -36.73 20.47
C ALA A 439 5.80 -38.11 20.73
N GLU A 440 5.60 -39.06 19.82
CA GLU A 440 6.23 -40.38 19.87
C GLU A 440 7.74 -40.31 19.56
N HIS A 441 8.12 -39.47 18.61
CA HIS A 441 9.52 -39.13 18.33
C HIS A 441 10.01 -38.01 19.26
N GLY A 442 10.22 -38.32 20.54
CA GLY A 442 10.55 -37.32 21.58
C GLY A 442 11.81 -36.45 21.33
N SER A 443 12.67 -36.80 20.37
CA SER A 443 13.80 -35.98 19.92
C SER A 443 13.43 -34.96 18.82
N ALA A 444 12.23 -35.05 18.24
CA ALA A 444 11.77 -34.17 17.18
C ALA A 444 11.58 -32.73 17.67
N THR A 445 12.39 -31.83 17.09
CA THR A 445 12.32 -30.39 17.36
C THR A 445 11.10 -29.75 16.71
N HIS A 446 10.68 -30.24 15.55
CA HIS A 446 9.49 -29.77 14.82
C HIS A 446 9.05 -30.82 13.78
N GLY A 447 7.82 -30.69 13.28
CA GLY A 447 7.29 -31.50 12.19
C GLY A 447 7.28 -30.71 10.89
N VAL A 448 7.32 -31.40 9.76
CA VAL A 448 7.15 -30.80 8.43
C VAL A 448 6.08 -31.57 7.66
N LEU A 449 5.01 -30.90 7.27
CA LEU A 449 4.03 -31.45 6.34
C LEU A 449 4.31 -30.90 4.94
N VAL A 450 4.69 -31.78 4.01
CA VAL A 450 4.90 -31.46 2.60
C VAL A 450 3.71 -31.96 1.80
N THR A 451 3.11 -31.14 0.94
CA THR A 451 1.94 -31.57 0.16
C THR A 451 1.90 -30.96 -1.25
N THR A 452 1.38 -31.74 -2.21
CA THR A 452 1.04 -31.26 -3.56
C THR A 452 -0.23 -30.40 -3.61
N SER A 453 -0.90 -30.24 -2.47
CA SER A 453 -2.15 -29.50 -2.30
C SER A 453 -1.94 -28.32 -1.35
N TRP A 454 -3.02 -27.91 -0.68
CA TRP A 454 -3.09 -26.80 0.26
C TRP A 454 -3.84 -27.20 1.53
N LEU A 455 -3.63 -26.43 2.59
CA LEU A 455 -4.33 -26.50 3.85
C LEU A 455 -5.49 -25.51 3.88
N SER A 456 -6.53 -25.87 4.63
CA SER A 456 -7.56 -24.91 5.03
C SER A 456 -6.99 -23.86 5.99
N GLY A 457 -7.57 -22.66 6.06
CA GLY A 457 -7.16 -21.64 7.03
C GLY A 457 -7.16 -22.15 8.47
N ARG A 458 -8.16 -22.97 8.86
CA ARG A 458 -8.21 -23.63 10.18
C ARG A 458 -7.06 -24.61 10.40
N SER A 459 -6.66 -25.37 9.37
CA SER A 459 -5.53 -26.29 9.45
C SER A 459 -4.21 -25.54 9.62
N ARG A 460 -4.01 -24.44 8.89
CA ARG A 460 -2.82 -23.57 9.04
C ARG A 460 -2.72 -23.01 10.46
N GLN A 461 -3.82 -22.43 10.96
CA GLN A 461 -3.86 -21.87 12.31
C GLN A 461 -3.52 -22.91 13.38
N ARG A 462 -3.97 -24.15 13.19
CA ARG A 462 -3.66 -25.25 14.11
C ARG A 462 -2.20 -25.69 14.04
N ALA A 463 -1.59 -25.74 12.85
CA ALA A 463 -0.19 -26.13 12.68
C ALA A 463 0.78 -25.14 13.34
N LYS A 464 0.47 -23.84 13.27
CA LYS A 464 1.30 -22.74 13.77
C LYS A 464 1.72 -22.89 15.24
N ASN A 465 0.80 -23.31 16.10
CA ASN A 465 1.05 -23.44 17.55
C ASN A 465 1.70 -24.78 17.94
N GLN A 466 2.07 -25.62 16.96
CA GLN A 466 2.43 -27.02 17.20
C GLN A 466 3.85 -27.37 16.75
N ARG A 467 4.69 -26.37 16.48
CA ARG A 467 6.03 -26.56 15.88
C ARG A 467 5.94 -27.37 14.58
N ILE A 468 4.98 -27.05 13.72
CA ILE A 468 4.80 -27.72 12.42
C ILE A 468 4.99 -26.70 11.29
N THR A 469 5.96 -26.98 10.42
CA THR A 469 6.20 -26.26 9.17
C THR A 469 5.39 -26.90 8.05
N ILE A 470 4.80 -26.09 7.19
CA ILE A 470 4.00 -26.57 6.05
C ILE A 470 4.68 -26.15 4.75
N ILE A 471 4.90 -27.11 3.86
CA ILE A 471 5.41 -26.87 2.50
C ILE A 471 4.31 -27.30 1.52
N GLU A 472 3.62 -26.32 0.95
CA GLU A 472 2.52 -26.55 0.01
C GLU A 472 2.98 -26.39 -1.43
N ARG A 473 2.15 -26.85 -2.37
CA ARG A 473 2.30 -26.79 -3.82
C ARG A 473 3.30 -25.75 -4.36
N ASP A 474 3.04 -24.45 -4.16
CA ASP A 474 3.85 -23.38 -4.78
C ASP A 474 5.24 -23.30 -4.14
N ALA A 475 5.32 -23.34 -2.81
CA ALA A 475 6.58 -23.39 -2.07
C ALA A 475 7.36 -24.69 -2.36
N LEU A 476 6.67 -25.82 -2.48
CA LEU A 476 7.27 -27.10 -2.85
C LEU A 476 7.90 -27.03 -4.24
N GLY A 477 7.17 -26.47 -5.21
CA GLY A 477 7.66 -26.28 -6.57
C GLY A 477 8.89 -25.35 -6.62
N ALA A 478 8.85 -24.24 -5.88
CA ALA A 478 9.99 -23.33 -5.75
C ALA A 478 11.22 -24.02 -5.14
N LEU A 479 11.07 -24.73 -4.02
CA LEU A 479 12.15 -25.44 -3.35
C LEU A 479 12.75 -26.58 -4.19
N ILE A 480 11.92 -27.34 -4.92
CA ILE A 480 12.41 -28.38 -5.85
C ILE A 480 13.26 -27.76 -6.95
N LEU A 481 12.85 -26.62 -7.49
CA LEU A 481 13.68 -25.94 -8.48
C LEU A 481 14.99 -25.45 -7.86
N GLU A 482 14.92 -24.77 -6.73
CA GLU A 482 16.08 -24.16 -6.08
C GLU A 482 17.14 -25.21 -5.71
N HIS A 483 16.73 -26.30 -5.06
CA HIS A 483 17.68 -27.25 -4.48
C HIS A 483 17.95 -28.47 -5.35
N LEU A 484 17.01 -28.87 -6.21
CA LEU A 484 17.17 -30.03 -7.09
C LEU A 484 17.38 -29.65 -8.56
N ASN A 485 17.26 -28.37 -8.92
CA ASN A 485 17.32 -27.87 -10.30
C ASN A 485 16.36 -28.62 -11.23
N ARG A 486 15.21 -29.05 -10.70
CA ARG A 486 14.18 -29.80 -11.42
C ARG A 486 12.97 -28.91 -11.64
N LYS A 487 12.58 -28.74 -12.91
CA LYS A 487 11.31 -28.12 -13.25
C LYS A 487 10.22 -29.19 -13.18
N VAL A 488 9.26 -29.01 -12.27
CA VAL A 488 8.14 -29.93 -12.05
C VAL A 488 6.82 -29.23 -12.30
N VAL A 489 5.79 -30.01 -12.61
CA VAL A 489 4.40 -29.54 -12.68
C VAL A 489 3.61 -30.25 -11.59
N ILE A 490 2.60 -29.59 -11.03
CA ILE A 490 1.65 -30.23 -10.11
C ILE A 490 0.27 -30.06 -10.73
N SER A 491 -0.19 -30.99 -11.58
CA SER A 491 -1.46 -30.75 -12.29
C SER A 491 -2.68 -30.94 -11.40
N THR A 492 -3.76 -30.22 -11.69
CA THR A 492 -5.07 -30.47 -11.07
C THR A 492 -5.94 -31.44 -11.87
N LYS A 493 -5.51 -31.85 -13.08
CA LYS A 493 -6.25 -32.79 -13.95
C LYS A 493 -6.11 -34.24 -13.47
N PRO A 494 -7.18 -35.06 -13.54
CA PRO A 494 -7.06 -36.50 -13.28
C PRO A 494 -6.07 -37.14 -14.27
N PRO A 495 -5.35 -38.21 -13.86
CA PRO A 495 -4.34 -38.83 -14.71
C PRO A 495 -4.96 -39.24 -16.04
N ARG A 496 -4.21 -39.06 -17.15
CA ARG A 496 -4.59 -39.62 -18.44
C ARG A 496 -4.73 -41.13 -18.24
N GLN A 497 -5.95 -41.66 -18.36
CA GLN A 497 -6.17 -43.10 -18.38
C GLN A 497 -5.32 -43.67 -19.52
N GLY A 498 -4.23 -44.34 -19.16
CA GLY A 498 -3.42 -45.09 -20.10
C GLY A 498 -4.32 -46.08 -20.83
N GLY A 499 -4.26 -46.04 -22.16
CA GLY A 499 -5.06 -46.89 -23.02
C GLY A 499 -4.93 -48.36 -22.61
N ALA A 500 -6.06 -48.98 -22.35
CA ALA A 500 -6.15 -50.42 -22.26
C ALA A 500 -5.72 -51.00 -23.62
N THR A 501 -4.55 -51.61 -23.64
CA THR A 501 -4.16 -52.57 -24.68
C THR A 501 -5.18 -53.70 -24.67
N SER A 502 -5.97 -53.80 -25.74
CA SER A 502 -6.55 -55.06 -26.22
C SER A 502 -5.71 -55.59 -27.37
#